data_AF-A0AAW9HYK4-F1
#
_entry.id   AF-A0AAW9HYK4-F1
#
_cell.length_a   1.000
_cell.length_b   1.000
_cell.length_c   1.000
_cell.angle_alpha   90.00
_cell.angle_beta   90.00
_cell.angle_gamma   90.00
#
_symmetry.space_group_name_H-M   'P 1'
#
loop_
_entity.id
_entity.type
_entity.pdbx_description
1 polymer ?
#
loop_
_entity_poly.entity_id
_entity_poly.type
_entity_poly.pdbx_seq_one_letter_code
_entity_poly.pdbx_strand_id
1 'polypeptide(L)'
;VLPAGVMAADNSQVAAGGGLQKTAAEKAQLLTETYGTTSVQYALIDNGVITVSGQAGVNDIEGKQPLTKATMYGIGSTSKVFTAAAVMKLVDEGKINLDTPLVQYIPEFTMKDERYKKITPRMLINHSSGLQGSSLN
;
A
#
# COMPACT_ATOMS: atom_id res chain seq x y z
N VAL A 1 -9.82 -12.64 25.18
CA VAL A 1 -11.27 -12.35 25.01
C VAL A 1 -11.38 -11.01 24.31
N LEU A 2 -11.65 -11.01 23.01
CA LEU A 2 -11.81 -9.78 22.21
C LEU A 2 -13.28 -9.35 22.29
N PRO A 3 -13.62 -8.09 22.60
CA PRO A 3 -15.00 -7.66 22.52
C PRO A 3 -15.34 -7.37 21.05
N ALA A 4 -16.41 -8.02 20.60
CA ALA A 4 -17.14 -7.68 19.39
C ALA A 4 -17.83 -6.31 19.61
N GLY A 5 -17.37 -5.29 18.88
CA GLY A 5 -18.02 -3.99 18.79
C GLY A 5 -18.64 -3.83 17.40
N VAL A 6 -19.90 -4.21 17.27
CA VAL A 6 -20.77 -3.85 16.15
C VAL A 6 -20.89 -2.32 16.15
N MET A 7 -20.28 -1.64 15.18
CA MET A 7 -20.63 -0.27 14.85
C MET A 7 -21.63 -0.32 13.70
N ALA A 8 -22.90 -0.23 14.07
CA ALA A 8 -23.99 0.04 13.14
C ALA A 8 -23.69 1.35 12.41
N ALA A 9 -23.68 1.29 11.07
CA ALA A 9 -23.59 2.49 10.25
C ALA A 9 -24.90 3.27 10.41
N ASP A 10 -24.85 4.35 11.18
CA ASP A 10 -25.88 5.39 11.15
C ASP A 10 -25.85 6.04 9.77
N ASN A 11 -26.97 5.93 9.06
CA ASN A 11 -27.13 6.33 7.68
C ASN A 11 -27.64 7.78 7.61
N SER A 12 -26.98 8.67 8.36
CA SER A 12 -27.25 10.10 8.33
C SER A 12 -26.53 10.73 7.13
N GLN A 13 -27.36 11.17 6.18
CA GLN A 13 -26.98 11.76 4.91
C GLN A 13 -25.87 12.83 5.04
N VAL A 14 -24.70 12.54 4.45
CA VAL A 14 -23.62 13.51 4.29
C VAL A 14 -23.94 14.42 3.11
N ALA A 15 -24.74 15.46 3.37
CA ALA A 15 -25.14 16.49 2.42
C ALA A 15 -24.02 17.50 2.06
N ALA A 16 -22.76 17.06 2.03
CA ALA A 16 -21.61 17.84 1.56
C ALA A 16 -20.90 17.20 0.34
N GLY A 17 -21.32 16.00 -0.09
CA GLY A 17 -20.54 15.13 -0.97
C GLY A 17 -20.61 15.39 -2.48
N GLY A 18 -21.58 16.16 -2.98
CA GLY A 18 -21.84 16.27 -4.42
C GLY A 18 -20.65 16.82 -5.24
N GLY A 19 -20.01 17.89 -4.75
CA GLY A 19 -18.88 18.52 -5.43
C GLY A 19 -17.61 17.66 -5.42
N LEU A 20 -17.29 17.05 -4.27
CA LEU A 20 -16.11 16.20 -4.12
C LEU A 20 -16.25 14.89 -4.89
N GLN A 21 -17.43 14.25 -4.82
CA GLN A 21 -17.74 13.04 -5.58
C GLN A 21 -17.63 13.30 -7.10
N LYS A 22 -18.21 14.41 -7.58
CA LYS A 22 -18.10 14.82 -8.97
C LYS A 22 -16.65 15.05 -9.38
N THR A 23 -15.89 15.81 -8.58
CA THR A 23 -14.48 16.08 -8.85
C THR A 23 -13.65 14.79 -8.92
N ALA A 24 -13.85 13.86 -7.97
CA ALA A 24 -13.15 12.59 -7.95
C ALA A 24 -13.48 11.72 -9.18
N ALA A 25 -14.75 11.69 -9.59
CA ALA A 25 -15.19 10.99 -10.80
C ALA A 25 -14.58 11.59 -12.08
N GLU A 26 -14.57 12.93 -12.21
CA GLU A 26 -13.95 13.63 -13.35
C GLU A 26 -12.44 13.37 -13.43
N LYS A 27 -11.73 13.32 -12.29
CA LYS A 27 -10.31 12.98 -12.27
C LYS A 27 -10.06 11.51 -12.62
N ALA A 28 -10.91 10.59 -12.17
CA ALA A 28 -10.81 9.18 -12.54
C ALA A 28 -11.03 8.96 -14.04
N GLN A 29 -12.01 9.65 -14.64
CA GLN A 29 -12.23 9.65 -16.09
C GLN A 29 -11.02 10.22 -16.84
N LEU A 30 -10.47 11.35 -16.39
CA LEU A 30 -9.28 11.95 -16.98
C LEU A 30 -8.09 10.98 -17.02
N LEU A 31 -7.85 10.23 -15.94
CA LEU A 31 -6.80 9.21 -15.89
C LEU A 31 -7.00 8.14 -16.97
N THR A 32 -8.24 7.68 -17.14
CA THR A 32 -8.55 6.58 -18.07
C THR A 32 -8.68 7.00 -19.53
N GLU A 33 -9.07 8.25 -19.78
CA GLU A 33 -9.30 8.75 -21.14
C GLU A 33 -8.05 9.44 -21.74
N THR A 34 -7.20 10.05 -20.90
CA THR A 34 -6.08 10.89 -21.37
C THR A 34 -4.71 10.30 -21.06
N TYR A 35 -4.53 9.68 -19.89
CA TYR A 35 -3.19 9.27 -19.41
C TYR A 35 -2.86 7.79 -19.65
N GLY A 36 -3.67 7.08 -20.44
CA GLY A 36 -3.44 5.67 -20.78
C GLY A 36 -3.61 4.69 -19.61
N THR A 37 -4.29 5.11 -18.54
CA THR A 37 -4.62 4.21 -17.41
C THR A 37 -5.79 3.31 -17.81
N THR A 38 -5.62 1.99 -17.79
CA THR A 38 -6.71 1.06 -18.19
C THR A 38 -7.92 1.14 -17.25
N SER A 39 -7.66 1.18 -15.94
CA SER A 39 -8.69 1.41 -14.93
C SER A 39 -8.10 1.97 -13.64
N VAL A 40 -8.96 2.60 -12.86
CA VAL A 40 -8.65 3.12 -11.54
C VAL A 40 -9.81 2.86 -10.59
N GLN A 41 -9.49 2.51 -9.35
CA GLN A 41 -10.42 2.55 -8.22
C GLN A 41 -9.87 3.54 -7.19
N TYR A 42 -10.77 4.30 -6.55
CA TYR A 42 -10.39 5.31 -5.57
C TYR A 42 -11.34 5.33 -4.37
N ALA A 43 -10.78 5.73 -3.23
CA ALA A 43 -11.52 6.00 -2.01
C ALA A 43 -10.86 7.19 -1.29
N LEU A 44 -11.67 8.13 -0.81
CA LEU A 44 -11.26 9.20 0.09
C LEU A 44 -11.79 8.85 1.46
N ILE A 45 -10.91 8.87 2.45
CA ILE A 45 -11.22 8.53 3.84
C ILE A 45 -11.06 9.79 4.66
N ASP A 46 -12.09 10.14 5.43
CA ASP A 46 -12.07 11.21 6.42
C ASP A 46 -12.59 10.66 7.75
N ASN A 47 -11.87 10.93 8.84
CA ASN A 47 -12.18 10.43 10.18
C ASN A 47 -12.48 8.91 10.23
N GLY A 48 -11.73 8.12 9.46
CA GLY A 48 -11.88 6.66 9.40
C GLY A 48 -13.07 6.15 8.56
N VAL A 49 -13.83 7.05 7.94
CA VAL A 49 -14.98 6.71 7.10
C VAL A 49 -14.67 7.01 5.64
N ILE A 50 -15.02 6.09 4.73
CA ILE A 50 -14.96 6.35 3.29
C ILE A 50 -16.09 7.34 2.93
N THR A 51 -15.73 8.58 2.61
CA THR A 51 -16.68 9.64 2.28
C THR A 51 -16.99 9.71 0.79
N VAL A 52 -16.05 9.29 -0.05
CA VAL A 52 -16.17 9.21 -1.52
C VAL A 52 -15.46 7.95 -1.98
N SER A 53 -16.09 7.16 -2.84
CA SER A 53 -15.40 6.08 -3.57
C SER A 53 -16.00 5.91 -4.96
N GLY A 54 -15.24 5.25 -5.83
CA GLY A 54 -15.66 4.99 -7.20
C GLY A 54 -14.57 4.31 -8.01
N GLN A 55 -14.87 4.13 -9.29
CA GLN A 55 -14.02 3.44 -10.24
C GLN A 55 -14.26 3.98 -11.65
N ALA A 56 -13.26 3.91 -12.53
CA ALA A 56 -13.36 4.27 -13.93
C ALA A 56 -12.49 3.35 -14.80
N GLY A 57 -12.80 3.29 -16.10
CA GLY A 57 -12.11 2.45 -17.07
C GLY A 57 -12.64 1.00 -17.11
N VAL A 58 -11.81 0.08 -17.56
CA VAL A 58 -12.18 -1.33 -17.79
C VAL A 58 -11.21 -2.28 -17.10
N ASN A 59 -11.71 -3.43 -16.67
CA ASN A 59 -10.87 -4.49 -16.10
C ASN A 59 -10.32 -5.44 -17.18
N ASP A 60 -11.02 -5.53 -18.31
CA ASP A 60 -10.67 -6.36 -19.44
C ASP A 60 -10.95 -5.58 -20.73
N ILE A 61 -9.95 -5.54 -21.62
CA ILE A 61 -10.04 -4.84 -22.91
C ILE A 61 -11.06 -5.56 -23.82
N GLU A 62 -11.21 -6.87 -23.69
CA GLU A 62 -12.21 -7.65 -24.42
C GLU A 62 -13.63 -7.50 -23.84
N GLY A 63 -13.77 -6.83 -22.69
CA GLY A 63 -15.06 -6.55 -22.05
C GLY A 63 -15.75 -7.76 -21.43
N LYS A 64 -15.07 -8.90 -21.27
CA LYS A 64 -15.65 -10.13 -20.69
C LYS A 64 -15.74 -10.07 -19.18
N GLN A 65 -14.93 -9.23 -18.54
CA GLN A 65 -14.93 -9.05 -17.09
C GLN A 65 -15.21 -7.59 -16.73
N PRO A 66 -16.34 -7.29 -16.06
CA PRO A 66 -16.64 -5.93 -15.64
C PRO A 66 -15.65 -5.48 -14.57
N LEU A 67 -15.36 -4.18 -14.55
CA LEU A 67 -14.70 -3.56 -13.41
C LEU A 67 -15.69 -3.54 -12.22
N THR A 68 -15.23 -3.98 -11.06
CA THR A 68 -16.06 -4.00 -9.84
C THR A 68 -15.24 -3.49 -8.66
N LYS A 69 -15.94 -3.11 -7.58
CA LYS A 69 -15.33 -2.76 -6.29
C LYS A 69 -14.45 -3.87 -5.69
N ALA A 70 -14.59 -5.11 -6.18
CA ALA A 70 -13.84 -6.28 -5.73
C ALA A 70 -12.65 -6.61 -6.66
N THR A 71 -12.45 -5.86 -7.75
CA THR A 71 -11.31 -6.05 -8.65
C THR A 71 -10.00 -5.80 -7.90
N MET A 72 -9.09 -6.77 -7.92
CA MET A 72 -7.80 -6.67 -7.25
C MET A 72 -6.76 -6.04 -8.17
N TYR A 73 -5.91 -5.19 -7.59
CA TYR A 73 -4.79 -4.55 -8.27
C TYR A 73 -3.48 -4.99 -7.61
N GLY A 74 -2.42 -5.14 -8.40
CA GLY A 74 -1.07 -5.26 -7.86
C GLY A 74 -0.66 -3.93 -7.23
N ILE A 75 -0.46 -3.89 -5.91
CA ILE A 75 -0.16 -2.65 -5.18
C ILE A 75 1.33 -2.25 -5.23
N GLY A 76 2.19 -3.08 -5.85
CA GLY A 76 3.61 -2.79 -6.08
C GLY A 76 4.35 -2.35 -4.80
N SER A 77 5.05 -1.22 -4.88
CA SER A 77 5.86 -0.71 -3.76
C SER A 77 5.04 -0.33 -2.52
N THR A 78 3.73 -0.14 -2.62
CA THR A 78 2.86 0.07 -1.44
C THR A 78 2.92 -1.13 -0.48
N SER A 79 3.23 -2.35 -0.98
CA SER A 79 3.47 -3.53 -0.15
C SER A 79 4.55 -3.32 0.93
N LYS A 80 5.52 -2.43 0.71
CA LYS A 80 6.60 -2.17 1.67
C LYS A 80 6.09 -1.64 3.01
N VAL A 81 4.98 -0.91 3.02
CA VAL A 81 4.36 -0.41 4.26
C VAL A 81 3.90 -1.57 5.14
N PHE A 82 3.33 -2.62 4.53
CA PHE A 82 2.92 -3.83 5.25
C PHE A 82 4.13 -4.60 5.78
N THR A 83 5.20 -4.73 4.98
CA THR A 83 6.45 -5.35 5.45
C THR A 83 7.05 -4.56 6.61
N ALA A 84 7.10 -3.23 6.52
CA ALA A 84 7.61 -2.38 7.61
C ALA A 84 6.78 -2.55 8.89
N ALA A 85 5.44 -2.55 8.79
CA ALA A 85 4.56 -2.80 9.93
C ALA A 85 4.79 -4.18 10.56
N ALA A 86 4.97 -5.23 9.74
CA ALA A 86 5.28 -6.57 10.22
C ALA A 86 6.63 -6.63 10.95
N VAL A 87 7.67 -5.94 10.43
CA VAL A 87 8.96 -5.80 11.11
C VAL A 87 8.80 -5.08 12.45
N MET A 88 8.07 -3.97 12.50
CA MET A 88 7.84 -3.23 13.75
C MET A 88 7.08 -4.06 14.79
N LYS A 89 6.12 -4.89 14.37
CA LYS A 89 5.47 -5.84 15.28
C LYS A 89 6.48 -6.84 15.88
N LEU A 90 7.42 -7.34 15.08
CA LEU A 90 8.49 -8.22 15.59
C LEU A 90 9.47 -7.47 16.50
N VAL A 91 9.64 -6.16 16.32
CA VAL A 91 10.40 -5.29 17.24
C VAL A 91 9.68 -5.17 18.58
N ASP A 92 8.37 -4.91 18.58
CA ASP A 92 7.56 -4.86 19.81
C ASP A 92 7.57 -6.19 20.57
N GLU A 93 7.61 -7.31 19.84
CA GLU A 93 7.75 -8.67 20.41
C GLU A 93 9.18 -8.99 20.87
N GLY A 94 10.15 -8.09 20.70
CA GLY A 94 11.56 -8.30 21.07
C GLY A 94 12.31 -9.30 20.19
N LYS A 95 11.73 -9.72 19.06
CA LYS A 95 12.32 -10.71 18.12
C LYS A 95 13.29 -10.08 17.13
N ILE A 96 13.08 -8.81 16.80
CA ILE A 96 13.98 -8.02 15.95
C ILE A 96 14.44 -6.79 16.73
N ASN A 97 15.73 -6.51 16.68
CA ASN A 97 16.30 -5.23 17.07
C ASN A 97 16.74 -4.51 15.79
N LEU A 98 16.23 -3.28 15.60
CA LEU A 98 16.47 -2.49 14.39
C LEU A 98 17.95 -2.16 14.15
N ASP A 99 18.77 -2.17 15.19
CA ASP A 99 20.18 -1.78 15.16
C ASP A 99 21.14 -2.97 15.25
N THR A 100 20.62 -4.19 15.38
CA THR A 100 21.42 -5.41 15.27
C THR A 100 21.79 -5.66 13.81
N PRO A 101 23.08 -5.89 13.49
CA PRO A 101 23.50 -6.24 12.14
C PRO A 101 22.79 -7.48 11.58
N LEU A 102 22.38 -7.43 10.30
CA LEU A 102 21.62 -8.50 9.64
C LEU A 102 22.31 -9.86 9.69
N VAL A 103 23.64 -9.88 9.65
CA VAL A 103 24.46 -11.10 9.74
C VAL A 103 24.25 -11.88 11.04
N GLN A 104 23.66 -11.26 12.08
CA GLN A 104 23.28 -11.98 13.30
C GLN A 104 21.93 -12.71 13.15
N TYR A 105 21.07 -12.26 12.24
CA TYR A 105 19.79 -12.90 11.92
C TYR A 105 19.90 -13.87 10.74
N ILE A 106 20.77 -13.56 9.78
CA ILE A 106 20.98 -14.30 8.53
C ILE A 106 22.49 -14.52 8.37
N PRO A 107 23.07 -15.54 9.05
CA PRO A 107 24.52 -15.77 9.06
C PRO A 107 25.15 -16.02 7.69
N GLU A 108 24.36 -16.52 6.74
CA GLU A 108 24.73 -16.78 5.35
C GLU A 108 24.71 -15.53 4.45
N PHE A 109 24.19 -14.40 4.95
CA PHE A 109 24.15 -13.16 4.18
C PHE A 109 25.57 -12.64 3.92
N THR A 110 25.93 -12.54 2.65
CA THR A 110 27.25 -12.07 2.21
C THR A 110 27.12 -11.16 1.00
N MET A 111 28.05 -10.20 0.86
CA MET A 111 28.20 -9.36 -0.32
C MET A 111 29.68 -9.17 -0.65
N LYS A 112 29.97 -8.69 -1.86
CA LYS A 112 31.34 -8.39 -2.31
C LYS A 112 32.07 -7.38 -1.42
N ASP A 113 31.35 -6.43 -0.82
CA ASP A 113 31.92 -5.39 0.04
C ASP A 113 31.70 -5.73 1.51
N GLU A 114 32.79 -5.91 2.27
CA GLU A 114 32.80 -6.26 3.70
C GLU A 114 31.93 -5.38 4.61
N ARG A 115 31.58 -4.17 4.18
CA ARG A 115 30.66 -3.28 4.91
C ARG A 115 29.24 -3.86 5.02
N TYR A 116 28.88 -4.92 4.27
CA TYR A 116 27.59 -5.62 4.42
C TYR A 116 27.33 -6.08 5.87
N LYS A 117 28.40 -6.38 6.62
CA LYS A 117 28.35 -6.76 8.04
C LYS A 117 27.82 -5.65 8.95
N LYS A 118 27.67 -4.43 8.45
CA LYS A 118 27.12 -3.28 9.18
C LYS A 118 25.67 -2.96 8.82
N ILE A 119 25.08 -3.63 7.82
CA ILE A 119 23.69 -3.39 7.43
C ILE A 119 22.78 -3.87 8.55
N THR A 120 21.80 -3.04 8.93
CA THR A 120 20.82 -3.34 9.98
C THR A 120 19.38 -3.34 9.40
N PRO A 121 18.39 -3.92 10.09
CA PRO A 121 16.99 -3.80 9.69
C PRO A 121 16.54 -2.35 9.52
N ARG A 122 16.99 -1.42 10.38
CA ARG A 122 16.73 0.03 10.23
C ARG A 122 17.14 0.56 8.86
N MET A 123 18.31 0.15 8.39
CA MET A 123 18.84 0.58 7.10
C MET A 123 18.03 0.03 5.91
N LEU A 124 17.46 -1.17 6.06
CA LEU A 124 16.58 -1.74 5.03
C LEU A 124 15.25 -0.98 4.95
N ILE A 125 14.60 -0.71 6.08
CA ILE A 125 13.28 -0.05 6.10
C ILE A 125 13.33 1.44 5.75
N ASN A 126 14.49 2.10 5.90
CA ASN A 126 14.67 3.51 5.54
C ASN A 126 15.54 3.73 4.28
N HIS A 127 15.83 2.66 3.53
CA HIS A 127 16.61 2.71 2.29
C HIS A 127 18.03 3.32 2.41
N SER A 128 18.72 3.13 3.54
CA SER A 128 20.09 3.60 3.75
C SER A 128 21.16 2.48 3.77
N SER A 129 20.78 1.24 3.42
CA SER A 129 21.69 0.09 3.43
C SER A 129 22.72 0.08 2.30
N GLY A 130 22.52 0.88 1.25
CA GLY A 130 23.35 0.86 0.04
C GLY A 130 23.10 -0.34 -0.88
N LEU A 131 22.07 -1.17 -0.59
CA LEU A 131 21.63 -2.22 -1.51
C LEU A 131 21.05 -1.58 -2.77
N GLN A 132 21.50 -2.06 -3.93
CA GLN A 132 20.98 -1.61 -5.21
C GLN A 132 19.53 -2.09 -5.36
N GLY A 133 18.68 -1.21 -5.87
CA GLY A 133 17.36 -1.62 -6.36
C GLY A 133 17.49 -2.42 -7.66
N SER A 134 16.38 -3.01 -8.10
CA SER A 134 16.31 -3.61 -9.43
C SER A 134 16.27 -2.51 -10.49
N SER A 135 17.42 -2.16 -11.08
CA SER A 135 17.41 -1.62 -12.44
C SER A 135 17.26 -2.81 -13.38
N LEU A 136 16.07 -2.97 -13.96
CA LEU A 136 15.87 -3.86 -15.09
C LEU A 136 16.65 -3.27 -16.26
N ASN A 137 17.87 -3.76 -16.48
CA ASN A 137 18.60 -3.59 -17.72
C ASN A 137 18.47 -4.87 -18.53
#